data_AF-A0A8S1UGU1-F1
#
_entry.id   AF-A0A8S1UGU1-F1
#
_cell.length_a   1.000
_cell.length_b   1.000
_cell.length_c   1.000
_cell.angle_alpha   90.00
_cell.angle_beta   90.00
_cell.angle_gamma   90.00
#
_symmetry.space_group_name_H-M   'P 1'
#
loop_
_entity.id
_entity.type
_entity.pdbx_description
1 polymer ?
#
loop_
_entity_poly.entity_id
_entity_poly.type
_entity_poly.pdbx_seq_one_letter_code
_entity_poly.pdbx_strand_id
1 'polypeptide(L)'
;MAQQLVQRYDADENLSKFLNKELGKSIKFQKKHEKELNNLLAYQQLIQDEKLKNENKLHQMFYKEKLIDHQKKQKDDFLKEQKVNKDHQFLYKQKENDYINSLDASWCFYQDYSPSKDMKPLKVDAEREKVLRFLFKQLQTTTDNVERALIKKKINKFRDSEISKKKLDYIDHKIEYAKQVRSESLDRSIDKIRMHDMHIIDVQEKNNLINQEKQSYYSDKINQIEQKIQMIEKQQQRNKLNRLNIEQQKEEYRQAVRSNSQTLIHQKELINQNHFSEKIYKLNFLVDQKQKLLKQRQELLDALNQKRVIARQSLDDVKYPQINSNNYKAVNY
;
A
#
# COMPACT_ATOMS: atom_id res chain seq x y z
N MET A 1 34.10 -17.75 -82.93
CA MET A 1 33.10 -18.31 -81.99
C MET A 1 33.51 -18.21 -80.51
N ALA A 2 34.78 -18.31 -80.13
CA ALA A 2 35.21 -18.25 -78.72
C ALA A 2 35.01 -16.88 -78.01
N GLN A 3 35.21 -15.74 -78.70
CA GLN A 3 35.07 -14.41 -78.10
C GLN A 3 33.61 -14.01 -77.79
N GLN A 4 32.64 -14.48 -78.57
CA GLN A 4 31.22 -14.22 -78.32
C GLN A 4 30.67 -15.00 -77.11
N LEU A 5 31.27 -16.14 -76.77
CA LEU A 5 30.89 -16.92 -75.59
C LEU A 5 31.39 -16.24 -74.31
N VAL A 6 32.63 -15.73 -74.30
CA VAL A 6 33.20 -15.01 -73.14
C VAL A 6 32.41 -13.73 -72.82
N GLN A 7 32.03 -12.95 -73.85
CA GLN A 7 31.22 -11.74 -73.67
C GLN A 7 29.82 -12.02 -73.12
N ARG A 8 29.22 -13.19 -73.42
CA ARG A 8 27.94 -13.60 -72.84
C ARG A 8 28.07 -13.99 -71.37
N TYR A 9 29.14 -14.72 -71.02
CA TYR A 9 29.42 -15.06 -69.62
C TYR A 9 29.66 -13.80 -68.76
N ASP A 10 30.41 -12.83 -69.25
CA ASP A 10 30.63 -11.55 -68.54
C ASP A 10 29.33 -10.73 -68.39
N ALA A 11 28.44 -10.76 -69.39
CA ALA A 11 27.14 -10.10 -69.33
C ALA A 11 26.20 -10.77 -68.32
N ASP A 12 26.19 -12.11 -68.27
CA ASP A 12 25.39 -12.88 -67.32
C ASP A 12 25.91 -12.72 -65.88
N GLU A 13 27.23 -12.63 -65.67
CA GLU A 13 27.82 -12.38 -64.36
C GLU A 13 27.49 -10.96 -63.85
N ASN A 14 27.53 -9.96 -64.73
CA ASN A 14 27.15 -8.59 -64.40
C ASN A 14 25.65 -8.45 -64.11
N LEU A 15 24.79 -9.15 -64.86
CA LEU A 15 23.36 -9.22 -64.59
C LEU A 15 23.06 -9.87 -63.23
N SER A 16 23.75 -10.97 -62.91
CA SER A 16 23.62 -11.65 -61.60
C SER A 16 24.06 -10.75 -60.44
N LYS A 17 25.15 -9.99 -60.58
CA LYS A 17 25.59 -9.01 -59.58
C LYS A 17 24.57 -7.88 -59.39
N PHE A 18 23.97 -7.38 -60.47
CA PHE A 18 22.92 -6.36 -60.41
C PHE A 18 21.66 -6.89 -59.71
N LEU A 19 21.16 -8.07 -60.09
CA LEU A 19 19.98 -8.69 -59.49
C LEU A 19 20.18 -8.96 -58.00
N ASN A 20 21.34 -9.48 -57.59
CA ASN A 20 21.65 -9.70 -56.16
C ASN A 20 21.73 -8.38 -55.38
N LYS A 21 22.21 -7.29 -55.99
CA LYS A 21 22.25 -5.96 -55.37
C LYS A 21 20.86 -5.38 -55.17
N GLU A 22 19.97 -5.49 -56.16
CA GLU A 22 18.57 -5.06 -56.04
C GLU A 22 17.78 -5.94 -55.06
N LEU A 23 18.00 -7.26 -55.07
CA LEU A 23 17.41 -8.18 -54.10
C LEU A 23 17.84 -7.82 -52.67
N GLY A 24 19.13 -7.50 -52.46
CA GLY A 24 19.65 -7.06 -51.17
C GLY A 24 19.05 -5.73 -50.68
N LYS A 25 18.75 -4.78 -51.59
CA LYS A 25 18.03 -3.54 -51.24
C LYS A 25 16.58 -3.83 -50.85
N SER A 26 15.89 -4.68 -51.62
CA SER A 26 14.51 -5.09 -51.34
C SER A 26 14.37 -5.76 -49.97
N ILE A 27 15.26 -6.70 -49.64
CA ILE A 27 15.26 -7.38 -48.33
C ILE A 27 15.51 -6.40 -47.17
N LYS A 28 16.43 -5.44 -47.34
CA LYS A 28 16.69 -4.40 -46.33
C LYS A 28 15.47 -3.49 -46.13
N PHE A 29 14.79 -3.13 -47.21
CA PHE A 29 13.57 -2.34 -47.18
C PHE A 29 12.43 -3.09 -46.46
N GLN A 30 12.24 -4.38 -46.80
CA GLN A 30 11.26 -5.25 -46.15
C GLN A 30 11.51 -5.38 -44.65
N LYS A 31 12.74 -5.65 -44.21
CA LYS A 31 13.10 -5.72 -42.79
C LYS A 31 12.88 -4.41 -42.03
N LYS A 32 13.11 -3.27 -42.69
CA LYS A 32 12.84 -1.96 -42.09
C LYS A 32 11.35 -1.76 -41.86
N HIS A 33 10.52 -2.09 -42.85
CA HIS A 33 9.06 -1.98 -42.73
C HIS A 33 8.46 -3.00 -41.76
N GLU A 34 8.98 -4.23 -41.67
CA GLU A 34 8.57 -5.18 -40.63
C GLU A 34 8.85 -4.64 -39.22
N LYS A 35 10.02 -4.02 -39.02
CA LYS A 35 10.35 -3.42 -37.73
C LYS A 35 9.43 -2.24 -37.38
N GLU A 36 9.10 -1.42 -38.37
CA GLU A 36 8.20 -0.28 -38.21
C GLU A 36 6.76 -0.72 -37.94
N LEU A 37 6.29 -1.78 -38.63
CA LEU A 37 4.99 -2.41 -38.39
C LEU A 37 4.90 -3.00 -36.97
N ASN A 38 5.94 -3.70 -36.51
CA ASN A 38 5.98 -4.25 -35.15
C ASN A 38 5.96 -3.15 -34.08
N ASN A 39 6.64 -2.02 -34.32
CA ASN A 39 6.56 -0.87 -33.42
C ASN A 39 5.16 -0.27 -33.39
N LEU A 40 4.49 -0.13 -34.55
CA LEU A 40 3.12 0.38 -34.61
C LEU A 40 2.12 -0.54 -33.88
N LEU A 41 2.26 -1.86 -34.02
CA LEU A 41 1.47 -2.84 -33.27
C LEU A 41 1.68 -2.72 -31.76
N ALA A 42 2.92 -2.52 -31.31
CA ALA A 42 3.21 -2.30 -29.90
C ALA A 42 2.55 -1.02 -29.35
N TYR A 43 2.58 0.09 -30.11
CA TYR A 43 1.89 1.32 -29.73
C TYR A 43 0.37 1.15 -29.68
N GLN A 44 -0.22 0.43 -30.64
CA GLN A 44 -1.65 0.15 -30.65
C GLN A 44 -2.08 -0.62 -29.40
N GLN A 45 -1.26 -1.57 -28.95
CA GLN A 45 -1.54 -2.35 -27.76
C GLN A 45 -1.43 -1.51 -26.47
N LEU A 46 -0.42 -0.64 -26.38
CA LEU A 46 -0.30 0.31 -25.27
C LEU A 46 -1.52 1.25 -25.16
N ILE A 47 -2.01 1.75 -26.30
CA ILE A 47 -3.20 2.61 -26.35
C ILE A 47 -4.45 1.85 -25.88
N GLN A 48 -4.61 0.58 -26.27
CA GLN A 48 -5.71 -0.25 -25.81
C GLN A 48 -5.67 -0.51 -24.30
N ASP A 49 -4.48 -0.79 -23.75
CA ASP A 49 -4.28 -1.03 -22.33
C ASP A 49 -4.56 0.24 -21.50
N GLU A 50 -4.11 1.41 -21.96
CA GLU A 50 -4.42 2.69 -21.32
C GLU A 50 -5.91 3.03 -21.36
N LYS A 51 -6.58 2.75 -22.49
CA LYS A 51 -8.03 2.94 -22.61
C LYS A 51 -8.78 2.09 -21.59
N LEU A 52 -8.44 0.80 -21.48
CA LEU A 52 -9.06 -0.12 -20.52
C LEU A 52 -8.81 0.33 -19.07
N LYS A 53 -7.60 0.81 -18.77
CA LYS A 53 -7.23 1.33 -17.45
C LYS A 53 -8.03 2.58 -17.09
N ASN A 54 -8.25 3.47 -18.05
CA ASN A 54 -9.04 4.69 -17.85
C ASN A 54 -10.54 4.40 -17.69
N GLU A 55 -11.10 3.47 -18.46
CA GLU A 55 -12.49 3.01 -18.28
C GLU A 55 -12.72 2.42 -16.88
N ASN A 56 -11.80 1.56 -16.42
CA ASN A 56 -11.86 0.99 -15.07
C ASN A 56 -11.78 2.08 -13.98
N LYS A 57 -10.90 3.08 -14.16
CA LYS A 57 -10.76 4.19 -13.23
C LYS A 57 -12.04 5.04 -13.19
N LEU A 58 -12.66 5.29 -14.34
CA LEU A 58 -13.92 6.02 -14.45
C LEU A 58 -15.08 5.26 -13.76
N HIS A 59 -15.18 3.94 -13.96
CA HIS A 59 -16.16 3.11 -13.25
C HIS A 59 -15.98 3.15 -11.73
N GLN A 60 -14.74 3.10 -11.24
CA GLN A 60 -14.47 3.24 -9.80
C GLN A 60 -14.86 4.62 -9.25
N MET A 61 -14.71 5.69 -10.04
CA MET A 61 -15.16 7.03 -9.65
C MET A 61 -16.69 7.08 -9.51
N PHE A 62 -17.44 6.57 -10.50
CA PHE A 62 -18.90 6.52 -10.42
C PHE A 62 -19.42 5.68 -9.24
N TYR A 63 -18.74 4.58 -8.93
CA TYR A 63 -19.10 3.76 -7.76
C TYR A 63 -18.90 4.52 -6.44
N LYS A 64 -17.78 5.25 -6.31
CA LYS A 64 -17.51 6.10 -5.14
C LYS A 64 -18.53 7.23 -5.00
N GLU A 65 -18.90 7.86 -6.11
CA GLU A 65 -19.91 8.93 -6.13
C GLU A 65 -21.28 8.42 -5.64
N LYS A 66 -21.74 7.26 -6.14
CA LYS A 66 -22.97 6.61 -5.65
C LYS A 66 -22.92 6.29 -4.14
N LEU A 67 -21.77 5.85 -3.63
CA LEU A 67 -21.59 5.59 -2.20
C LEU A 67 -21.71 6.86 -1.36
N ILE A 68 -21.12 7.96 -1.83
CA ILE A 68 -21.19 9.27 -1.16
C ILE A 68 -22.64 9.76 -1.12
N ASP A 69 -23.37 9.66 -2.24
CA ASP A 69 -24.77 10.08 -2.30
C ASP A 69 -25.65 9.23 -1.38
N HIS A 70 -25.39 7.92 -1.30
CA HIS A 70 -26.12 7.05 -0.38
C HIS A 70 -25.86 7.45 1.09
N GLN A 71 -24.61 7.73 1.46
CA GLN A 71 -24.25 8.16 2.81
C GLN A 71 -24.88 9.51 3.18
N LYS A 72 -24.90 10.47 2.24
CA LYS A 72 -25.60 11.76 2.46
C LYS A 72 -27.08 11.55 2.72
N LYS A 73 -27.74 10.71 1.91
CA LYS A 73 -29.17 10.42 2.07
C LYS A 73 -29.48 9.77 3.43
N GLN A 74 -28.68 8.79 3.86
CA GLN A 74 -28.84 8.17 5.18
C GLN A 74 -28.67 9.19 6.32
N LYS A 75 -27.73 10.13 6.20
CA LYS A 75 -27.51 11.17 7.21
C LYS A 75 -28.70 12.13 7.28
N ASP A 76 -29.25 12.54 6.15
CA ASP A 76 -30.41 13.44 6.08
C ASP A 76 -31.68 12.77 6.64
N ASP A 77 -31.89 11.49 6.36
CA ASP A 77 -33.01 10.71 6.89
C ASP A 77 -32.89 10.55 8.41
N PHE A 78 -31.69 10.26 8.93
CA PHE A 78 -31.42 10.21 10.38
C PHE A 78 -31.70 11.56 11.08
N LEU A 79 -31.30 12.68 10.48
CA LEU A 79 -31.58 14.01 11.02
C LEU A 79 -33.08 14.32 11.07
N LYS A 80 -33.84 13.90 10.05
CA LYS A 80 -35.31 14.04 10.04
C LYS A 80 -35.96 13.22 11.14
N GLU A 81 -35.57 11.96 11.32
CA GLU A 81 -36.09 11.10 12.39
C GLU A 81 -35.77 11.68 13.78
N GLN A 82 -34.56 12.19 13.99
CA GLN A 82 -34.17 12.79 15.26
C GLN A 82 -35.00 14.05 15.58
N LYS A 83 -35.34 14.85 14.56
CA LYS A 83 -36.21 16.02 14.73
C LYS A 83 -37.64 15.60 15.08
N VAL A 84 -38.21 14.62 14.38
CA VAL A 84 -39.56 14.09 14.65
C VAL A 84 -39.64 13.53 16.07
N ASN A 85 -38.59 12.86 16.56
CA ASN A 85 -38.55 12.30 17.90
C ASN A 85 -38.50 13.38 18.99
N LYS A 86 -37.76 14.48 18.76
CA LYS A 86 -37.78 15.65 19.66
C LYS A 86 -39.13 16.33 19.71
N ASP A 87 -39.78 16.50 18.55
CA ASP A 87 -41.12 17.11 18.46
C ASP A 87 -42.17 16.23 19.18
N HIS A 88 -42.06 14.90 19.07
CA HIS A 88 -42.92 13.97 19.83
C HIS A 88 -42.66 14.04 21.34
N GLN A 89 -41.39 14.08 21.78
CA GLN A 89 -41.07 14.24 23.21
C GLN A 89 -41.63 15.54 23.78
N PHE A 90 -41.58 16.64 23.04
CA PHE A 90 -42.17 17.91 23.46
C PHE A 90 -43.69 17.78 23.62
N LEU A 91 -44.37 17.17 22.64
CA LEU A 91 -45.81 16.97 22.68
C LEU A 91 -46.25 16.06 23.84
N TYR A 92 -45.49 15.01 24.15
CA TYR A 92 -45.76 14.15 25.30
C TYR A 92 -45.62 14.90 26.63
N LYS A 93 -44.54 15.68 26.80
CA LYS A 93 -44.36 16.52 28.00
C LYS A 93 -45.47 17.54 28.16
N GLN A 94 -45.93 18.13 27.06
CA GLN A 94 -47.05 19.08 27.10
C GLN A 94 -48.34 18.40 27.57
N LYS A 95 -48.69 17.24 27.00
CA LYS A 95 -49.88 16.46 27.42
C LYS A 95 -49.79 15.98 28.87
N GLU A 96 -48.60 15.60 29.32
CA GLU A 96 -48.36 15.18 30.71
C GLU A 96 -48.58 16.35 31.67
N ASN A 97 -48.05 17.53 31.35
CA ASN A 97 -48.29 18.74 32.14
C ASN A 97 -49.78 19.13 32.17
N ASP A 98 -50.48 19.07 31.04
CA ASP A 98 -51.92 19.36 30.97
C ASP A 98 -52.73 18.37 31.83
N TYR A 99 -52.34 17.09 31.84
CA TYR A 99 -52.96 16.07 32.66
C TYR A 99 -52.69 16.27 34.16
N ILE A 100 -51.46 16.62 34.54
CA ILE A 100 -51.11 16.96 35.93
C ILE A 100 -51.92 18.16 36.41
N ASN A 101 -51.99 19.22 35.61
CA ASN A 101 -52.77 20.42 35.94
C ASN A 101 -54.26 20.11 36.11
N SER A 102 -54.82 19.22 35.27
CA SER A 102 -56.20 18.74 35.39
C SER A 102 -56.44 17.94 36.67
N LEU A 103 -55.51 17.06 37.05
CA LEU A 103 -55.58 16.29 38.28
C LEU A 103 -55.48 17.17 39.52
N ASP A 104 -54.59 18.17 39.50
CA ASP A 104 -54.37 19.08 40.62
C ASP A 104 -55.61 19.97 40.85
N ALA A 105 -56.18 20.51 39.77
CA ALA A 105 -57.45 21.24 39.81
C ALA A 105 -58.60 20.38 40.36
N SER A 106 -58.66 19.11 39.96
CA SER A 106 -59.65 18.16 40.47
C SER A 106 -59.42 17.84 41.95
N TRP A 107 -58.18 17.66 42.37
CA TRP A 107 -57.82 17.37 43.77
C TRP A 107 -58.15 18.52 44.71
N CYS A 108 -57.86 19.77 44.32
CA CYS A 108 -58.25 20.96 45.06
C CYS A 108 -59.77 21.05 45.26
N PHE A 109 -60.55 20.74 44.21
CA PHE A 109 -62.02 20.69 44.30
C PHE A 109 -62.53 19.67 45.33
N TYR A 110 -61.89 18.49 45.44
CA TYR A 110 -62.28 17.46 46.41
C TYR A 110 -61.80 17.74 47.84
N GLN A 111 -60.70 18.50 48.02
CA GLN A 111 -60.24 18.91 49.35
C GLN A 111 -61.21 19.90 50.03
N ASP A 112 -61.75 20.85 49.27
CA ASP A 112 -62.73 21.81 49.78
C ASP A 112 -64.08 21.17 50.15
N TYR A 113 -64.32 19.93 49.72
CA TYR A 113 -65.57 19.19 49.95
C TYR A 113 -65.46 18.00 50.91
N SER A 114 -64.29 17.74 51.52
CA SER A 114 -64.12 16.56 52.38
C SER A 114 -64.53 16.85 53.84
N PRO A 115 -65.60 16.21 54.38
CA PRO A 115 -65.90 16.28 55.81
C PRO A 115 -64.74 15.64 56.60
N SER A 116 -64.38 16.22 57.74
CA SER A 116 -63.27 15.77 58.58
C SER A 116 -63.40 14.30 59.02
N LYS A 117 -62.28 13.60 59.05
CA LYS A 117 -62.11 12.17 59.41
C LYS A 117 -62.48 11.80 60.86
N ASP A 118 -62.97 12.74 61.68
CA ASP A 118 -63.27 12.51 63.10
C ASP A 118 -64.64 11.88 63.37
N MET A 119 -65.49 11.72 62.34
CA MET A 119 -66.77 11.02 62.46
C MET A 119 -66.61 9.53 62.21
N LYS A 120 -65.96 8.80 63.13
CA LYS A 120 -66.01 7.32 63.14
C LYS A 120 -67.40 6.84 63.64
N PRO A 121 -68.25 6.17 62.83
CA PRO A 121 -69.66 5.95 63.16
C PRO A 121 -69.98 4.47 63.35
N LEU A 122 -69.31 3.77 64.26
CA LEU A 122 -69.66 2.36 64.56
C LEU A 122 -70.52 2.22 65.84
N LYS A 123 -70.31 3.05 66.87
CA LYS A 123 -71.18 3.08 68.07
C LYS A 123 -72.45 3.91 67.86
N VAL A 124 -72.35 4.97 67.05
CA VAL A 124 -73.44 5.91 66.76
C VAL A 124 -74.58 5.24 66.00
N ASP A 125 -74.30 4.29 65.11
CA ASP A 125 -75.34 3.65 64.29
C ASP A 125 -76.22 2.67 65.06
N ALA A 126 -75.65 1.92 66.02
CA ALA A 126 -76.43 1.02 66.87
C ALA A 126 -77.35 1.78 67.83
N GLU A 127 -76.90 2.93 68.35
CA GLU A 127 -77.71 3.82 69.18
C GLU A 127 -78.76 4.56 68.35
N ARG A 128 -78.40 5.02 67.15
CA ARG A 128 -79.32 5.63 66.19
C ARG A 128 -80.46 4.70 65.78
N GLU A 129 -80.16 3.42 65.54
CA GLU A 129 -81.16 2.40 65.23
C GLU A 129 -82.13 2.18 66.42
N LYS A 130 -81.62 2.20 67.66
CA LYS A 130 -82.47 2.17 68.87
C LYS A 130 -83.36 3.41 68.96
N VAL A 131 -82.83 4.60 68.69
CA VAL A 131 -83.58 5.87 68.67
C VAL A 131 -84.64 5.86 67.56
N LEU A 132 -84.33 5.38 66.37
CA LEU A 132 -85.28 5.25 65.26
C LEU A 132 -86.42 4.30 65.63
N ARG A 133 -86.12 3.12 66.20
CA ARG A 133 -87.15 2.18 66.69
C ARG A 133 -88.05 2.80 67.74
N PHE A 134 -87.48 3.58 68.67
CA PHE A 134 -88.26 4.33 69.66
C PHE A 134 -89.17 5.38 69.01
N LEU A 135 -88.65 6.17 68.07
CA LEU A 135 -89.42 7.19 67.36
C LEU A 135 -90.53 6.60 66.47
N PHE A 136 -90.30 5.44 65.83
CA PHE A 136 -91.33 4.72 65.10
C PHE A 136 -92.45 4.22 66.02
N LYS A 137 -92.10 3.71 67.21
CA LYS A 137 -93.08 3.27 68.20
C LYS A 137 -93.91 4.45 68.72
N GLN A 138 -93.27 5.58 69.04
CA GLN A 138 -93.94 6.83 69.42
C GLN A 138 -94.91 7.29 68.31
N LEU A 139 -94.48 7.28 67.04
CA LEU A 139 -95.30 7.68 65.90
C LEU A 139 -96.59 6.85 65.73
N GLN A 140 -96.56 5.58 66.14
CA GLN A 140 -97.72 4.68 66.09
C GLN A 140 -98.73 4.97 67.20
N THR A 141 -98.28 5.47 68.34
CA THR A 141 -99.12 5.71 69.52
C THR A 141 -99.59 7.17 69.65
N THR A 142 -98.94 8.13 69.00
CA THR A 142 -99.30 9.55 69.05
C THR A 142 -100.52 9.86 68.18
N THR A 143 -101.55 10.44 68.81
CA THR A 143 -102.79 10.88 68.15
C THR A 143 -102.81 12.37 67.80
N ASP A 144 -101.95 13.19 68.42
CA ASP A 144 -101.81 14.61 68.06
C ASP A 144 -101.07 14.79 66.72
N ASN A 145 -101.66 15.57 65.83
CA ASN A 145 -101.15 15.75 64.47
C ASN A 145 -99.86 16.59 64.43
N VAL A 146 -99.68 17.54 65.35
CA VAL A 146 -98.50 18.39 65.40
C VAL A 146 -97.29 17.60 65.90
N GLU A 147 -97.45 16.87 67.01
CA GLU A 147 -96.41 15.96 67.52
C GLU A 147 -96.06 14.87 66.51
N ARG A 148 -97.07 14.30 65.83
CA ARG A 148 -96.84 13.29 64.79
C ARG A 148 -96.01 13.84 63.62
N ALA A 149 -96.23 15.09 63.22
CA ALA A 149 -95.41 15.76 62.19
C ALA A 149 -93.96 15.99 62.65
N LEU A 150 -93.76 16.39 63.91
CA LEU A 150 -92.43 16.58 64.50
C LEU A 150 -91.65 15.26 64.60
N ILE A 151 -92.31 14.16 64.98
CA ILE A 151 -91.70 12.83 65.03
C ILE A 151 -91.30 12.36 63.62
N LYS A 152 -92.17 12.51 62.61
CA LYS A 152 -91.83 12.21 61.20
C LYS A 152 -90.62 13.01 60.71
N LYS A 153 -90.55 14.31 61.04
CA LYS A 153 -89.43 15.17 60.68
C LYS A 153 -88.11 14.70 61.32
N LYS A 154 -88.14 14.26 62.58
CA LYS A 154 -86.97 13.67 63.26
C LYS A 154 -86.53 12.37 62.60
N ILE A 155 -87.46 11.46 62.29
CA ILE A 155 -87.18 10.20 61.59
C ILE A 155 -86.50 10.45 60.24
N ASN A 156 -87.01 11.40 59.44
CA ASN A 156 -86.43 11.71 58.13
C ASN A 156 -84.99 12.26 58.25
N LYS A 157 -84.71 13.16 59.20
CA LYS A 157 -83.34 13.64 59.47
C LYS A 157 -82.37 12.49 59.81
N PHE A 158 -82.85 11.51 60.58
CA PHE A 158 -82.11 10.28 60.91
C PHE A 158 -82.09 9.24 59.78
N ARG A 159 -82.71 9.46 58.62
CA ARG A 159 -82.52 8.62 57.42
C ARG A 159 -81.58 9.30 56.43
N ASP A 160 -81.73 10.61 56.24
CA ASP A 160 -80.90 11.41 55.33
C ASP A 160 -79.40 11.33 55.70
N SER A 161 -79.09 11.33 56.99
CA SER A 161 -77.71 11.20 57.46
C SER A 161 -77.10 9.78 57.29
N GLU A 162 -77.91 8.74 57.06
CA GLU A 162 -77.42 7.36 56.81
C GLU A 162 -77.06 7.21 55.33
N ILE A 163 -77.90 7.79 54.46
CA ILE A 163 -77.64 7.93 53.03
C ILE A 163 -76.34 8.72 52.82
N SER A 164 -76.11 9.77 53.60
CA SER A 164 -74.86 10.55 53.55
C SER A 164 -73.63 9.71 53.91
N LYS A 165 -73.71 8.85 54.95
CA LYS A 165 -72.61 7.95 55.33
C LYS A 165 -72.27 6.92 54.24
N LYS A 166 -73.28 6.24 53.67
CA LYS A 166 -73.07 5.27 52.57
C LYS A 166 -72.41 5.92 51.35
N LYS A 167 -72.74 7.18 51.07
CA LYS A 167 -72.09 7.95 50.00
C LYS A 167 -70.61 8.24 50.32
N LEU A 168 -70.28 8.56 51.57
CA LEU A 168 -68.90 8.77 52.01
C LEU A 168 -68.07 7.49 51.92
N ASP A 169 -68.59 6.35 52.41
CA ASP A 169 -67.88 5.06 52.32
C ASP A 169 -67.59 4.67 50.85
N TYR A 170 -68.52 4.96 49.93
CA TYR A 170 -68.33 4.74 48.50
C TYR A 170 -67.26 5.67 47.89
N ILE A 171 -67.18 6.92 48.35
CA ILE A 171 -66.14 7.87 47.95
C ILE A 171 -64.77 7.39 48.46
N ASP A 172 -64.68 6.96 49.72
CA ASP A 172 -63.44 6.41 50.30
C ASP A 172 -62.97 5.16 49.53
N HIS A 173 -63.87 4.24 49.19
CA HIS A 173 -63.53 3.08 48.37
C HIS A 173 -63.03 3.48 46.97
N LYS A 174 -63.64 4.48 46.34
CA LYS A 174 -63.16 5.01 45.04
C LYS A 174 -61.78 5.64 45.15
N ILE A 175 -61.51 6.36 46.24
CA ILE A 175 -60.20 6.97 46.49
C ILE A 175 -59.14 5.89 46.68
N GLU A 176 -59.40 4.85 47.48
CA GLU A 176 -58.45 3.76 47.69
C GLU A 176 -58.21 2.96 46.40
N TYR A 177 -59.26 2.66 45.64
CA TYR A 177 -59.10 2.02 44.33
C TYR A 177 -58.26 2.88 43.36
N ALA A 178 -58.51 4.20 43.31
CA ALA A 178 -57.73 5.11 42.48
C ALA A 178 -56.25 5.18 42.90
N LYS A 179 -55.96 5.15 44.21
CA LYS A 179 -54.59 5.08 44.73
C LYS A 179 -53.90 3.78 44.32
N GLN A 180 -54.60 2.65 44.44
CA GLN A 180 -54.06 1.35 44.03
C GLN A 180 -53.73 1.34 42.54
N VAL A 181 -54.67 1.73 41.67
CA VAL A 181 -54.44 1.78 40.22
C VAL A 181 -53.28 2.72 39.87
N ARG A 182 -53.17 3.86 40.56
CA ARG A 182 -52.04 4.79 40.37
C ARG A 182 -50.71 4.16 40.78
N SER A 183 -50.66 3.45 41.91
CA SER A 183 -49.46 2.74 42.36
C SER A 183 -49.05 1.66 41.35
N GLU A 184 -49.97 0.79 40.95
CA GLU A 184 -49.71 -0.27 39.97
C GLU A 184 -49.23 0.29 38.62
N SER A 185 -49.80 1.41 38.18
CA SER A 185 -49.36 2.08 36.95
C SER A 185 -47.95 2.68 37.07
N LEU A 186 -47.59 3.19 38.25
CA LEU A 186 -46.25 3.72 38.52
C LEU A 186 -45.24 2.56 38.55
N ASP A 187 -45.54 1.48 39.26
CA ASP A 187 -44.68 0.30 39.36
C ASP A 187 -44.39 -0.30 37.99
N ARG A 188 -45.42 -0.46 37.14
CA ARG A 188 -45.25 -0.90 35.75
C ARG A 188 -44.38 0.04 34.92
N SER A 189 -44.47 1.35 35.15
CA SER A 189 -43.63 2.33 34.46
C SER A 189 -42.17 2.24 34.91
N ILE A 190 -41.94 2.06 36.22
CA ILE A 190 -40.61 1.86 36.80
C ILE A 190 -39.98 0.57 36.25
N ASP A 191 -40.74 -0.52 36.17
CA ASP A 191 -40.24 -1.79 35.64
C ASP A 191 -39.88 -1.67 34.15
N LYS A 192 -40.66 -0.94 33.35
CA LYS A 192 -40.30 -0.66 31.95
C LYS A 192 -39.00 0.12 31.85
N ILE A 193 -38.80 1.14 32.69
CA ILE A 193 -37.56 1.93 32.71
C ILE A 193 -36.38 1.02 33.08
N ARG A 194 -36.51 0.20 34.13
CA ARG A 194 -35.46 -0.76 34.53
C ARG A 194 -35.09 -1.73 33.42
N MET A 195 -36.08 -2.28 32.72
CA MET A 195 -35.83 -3.19 31.59
C MET A 195 -35.13 -2.48 30.42
N HIS A 196 -35.48 -1.23 30.16
CA HIS A 196 -34.78 -0.41 29.17
C HIS A 196 -33.34 -0.11 29.57
N ASP A 197 -33.09 0.22 30.84
CA ASP A 197 -31.74 0.46 31.36
C ASP A 197 -30.87 -0.80 31.26
N MET A 198 -31.41 -1.97 31.63
CA MET A 198 -30.73 -3.25 31.44
C MET A 198 -30.39 -3.49 29.96
N HIS A 199 -31.33 -3.24 29.05
CA HIS A 199 -31.07 -3.39 27.62
C HIS A 199 -30.00 -2.41 27.11
N ILE A 200 -29.95 -1.17 27.62
CA ILE A 200 -28.89 -0.21 27.28
C ILE A 200 -27.54 -0.75 27.71
N ILE A 201 -27.43 -1.30 28.93
CA ILE A 201 -26.20 -1.90 29.44
C ILE A 201 -25.78 -3.09 28.55
N ASP A 202 -26.69 -4.02 28.24
CA ASP A 202 -26.42 -5.17 27.36
C ASP A 202 -25.89 -4.74 25.98
N VAL A 203 -26.48 -3.68 25.40
CA VAL A 203 -26.03 -3.14 24.11
C VAL A 203 -24.64 -2.50 24.22
N GLN A 204 -24.35 -1.80 25.32
CA GLN A 204 -23.02 -1.24 25.57
C GLN A 204 -21.97 -2.33 25.72
N GLU A 205 -22.26 -3.40 26.47
CA GLU A 205 -21.34 -4.53 26.65
C GLU A 205 -21.06 -5.24 25.32
N LYS A 206 -22.10 -5.50 24.51
CA LYS A 206 -21.93 -6.08 23.16
C LYS A 206 -21.08 -5.20 22.25
N ASN A 207 -21.30 -3.88 22.27
CA ASN A 207 -20.49 -2.95 21.50
C ASN A 207 -19.02 -2.93 21.96
N ASN A 208 -18.79 -3.01 23.26
CA ASN A 208 -17.43 -3.09 23.82
C ASN A 208 -16.72 -4.38 23.37
N LEU A 209 -17.42 -5.52 23.41
CA LEU A 209 -16.89 -6.80 22.92
C LEU A 209 -16.50 -6.72 21.43
N ILE A 210 -17.41 -6.21 20.58
CA ILE A 210 -17.15 -6.03 19.15
C ILE A 210 -15.95 -5.11 18.90
N ASN A 211 -15.80 -4.05 19.70
CA ASN A 211 -14.67 -3.14 19.59
C ASN A 211 -13.35 -3.81 19.99
N GLN A 212 -13.35 -4.63 21.04
CA GLN A 212 -12.18 -5.42 21.44
C GLN A 212 -11.79 -6.42 20.36
N GLU A 213 -12.75 -7.15 19.79
CA GLU A 213 -12.51 -8.09 18.69
C GLU A 213 -11.93 -7.38 17.45
N LYS A 214 -12.49 -6.22 17.08
CA LYS A 214 -11.97 -5.40 15.98
C LYS A 214 -10.53 -4.94 16.26
N GLN A 215 -10.24 -4.46 17.46
CA GLN A 215 -8.89 -4.03 17.83
C GLN A 215 -7.89 -5.20 17.77
N SER A 216 -8.27 -6.37 18.29
CA SER A 216 -7.45 -7.58 18.21
C SER A 216 -7.17 -7.96 16.75
N TYR A 217 -8.21 -8.01 15.91
CA TYR A 217 -8.08 -8.35 14.50
C TYR A 217 -7.12 -7.41 13.75
N TYR A 218 -7.25 -6.09 13.95
CA TYR A 218 -6.35 -5.13 13.30
C TYR A 218 -4.94 -5.20 13.87
N SER A 219 -4.77 -5.40 15.19
CA SER A 219 -3.46 -5.59 15.81
C SER A 219 -2.74 -6.82 15.24
N ASP A 220 -3.44 -7.95 15.14
CA ASP A 220 -2.90 -9.17 14.54
C ASP A 220 -2.53 -8.98 13.07
N LYS A 221 -3.35 -8.25 12.31
CA LYS A 221 -3.06 -7.93 10.91
C LYS A 221 -1.85 -7.03 10.76
N ILE A 222 -1.70 -6.03 11.62
CA ILE A 222 -0.52 -5.15 11.64
C ILE A 222 0.71 -5.99 11.97
N ASN A 223 0.68 -6.81 13.01
CA ASN A 223 1.79 -7.69 13.40
C ASN A 223 2.20 -8.63 12.25
N GLN A 224 1.24 -9.22 11.53
CA GLN A 224 1.51 -10.06 10.35
C GLN A 224 2.18 -9.27 9.21
N ILE A 225 1.76 -8.03 8.98
CA ILE A 225 2.35 -7.15 7.96
C ILE A 225 3.77 -6.74 8.35
N GLU A 226 3.99 -6.38 9.61
CA GLU A 226 5.31 -6.01 10.14
C GLU A 226 6.30 -7.18 10.03
N GLN A 227 5.87 -8.40 10.39
CA GLN A 227 6.70 -9.59 10.21
C GLN A 227 7.06 -9.83 8.73
N LYS A 228 6.11 -9.63 7.80
CA LYS A 228 6.38 -9.72 6.36
C LYS A 228 7.37 -8.66 5.89
N ILE A 229 7.23 -7.41 6.35
CA ILE A 229 8.17 -6.33 6.04
C ILE A 229 9.57 -6.71 6.52
N GLN A 230 9.72 -7.16 7.77
CA GLN A 230 11.02 -7.57 8.31
C GLN A 230 11.65 -8.74 7.52
N MET A 231 10.83 -9.71 7.07
CA MET A 231 11.31 -10.78 6.21
C MET A 231 11.81 -10.27 4.85
N ILE A 232 11.05 -9.36 4.21
CA ILE A 232 11.42 -8.74 2.94
C ILE A 232 12.73 -7.94 3.10
N GLU A 233 12.86 -7.15 4.17
CA GLU A 233 14.06 -6.37 4.45
C GLU A 233 15.29 -7.26 4.65
N LYS A 234 15.16 -8.33 5.46
CA LYS A 234 16.24 -9.33 5.61
C LYS A 234 16.62 -9.97 4.28
N GLN A 235 15.64 -10.28 3.43
CA GLN A 235 15.91 -10.84 2.10
C GLN A 235 16.61 -9.83 1.18
N GLN A 236 16.21 -8.56 1.21
CA GLN A 236 16.86 -7.50 0.44
C GLN A 236 18.30 -7.27 0.90
N GLN A 237 18.56 -7.29 2.21
CA GLN A 237 19.92 -7.20 2.76
C GLN A 237 20.80 -8.37 2.30
N ARG A 238 20.29 -9.61 2.35
CA ARG A 238 20.98 -10.79 1.80
C ARG A 238 21.28 -10.65 0.31
N ASN A 239 20.30 -10.18 -0.47
CA ASN A 239 20.49 -9.95 -1.91
C ASN A 239 21.54 -8.87 -2.20
N LYS A 240 21.56 -7.79 -1.41
CA LYS A 240 22.57 -6.73 -1.52
C LYS A 240 23.97 -7.27 -1.20
N LEU A 241 24.10 -8.08 -0.15
CA LEU A 241 25.37 -8.73 0.20
C LEU A 241 25.84 -9.69 -0.90
N ASN A 242 24.95 -10.52 -1.45
CA ASN A 242 25.27 -11.41 -2.56
C ASN A 242 25.75 -10.65 -3.80
N ARG A 243 25.10 -9.53 -4.14
CA ARG A 243 25.55 -8.65 -5.25
C ARG A 243 26.94 -8.09 -5.00
N LEU A 244 27.21 -7.63 -3.78
CA LEU A 244 28.54 -7.11 -3.41
C LEU A 244 29.61 -8.20 -3.54
N ASN A 245 29.34 -9.39 -3.02
CA ASN A 245 30.27 -10.51 -3.07
C ASN A 245 30.58 -10.94 -4.52
N ILE A 246 29.55 -11.01 -5.37
CA ILE A 246 29.73 -11.28 -6.80
C ILE A 246 30.58 -10.20 -7.47
N GLU A 247 30.36 -8.92 -7.15
CA GLU A 247 31.16 -7.83 -7.75
C GLU A 247 32.61 -7.86 -7.26
N GLN A 248 32.85 -8.21 -6.00
CA GLN A 248 34.18 -8.39 -5.45
C GLN A 248 34.92 -9.55 -6.15
N GLN A 249 34.28 -10.71 -6.33
CA GLN A 249 34.86 -11.82 -7.08
C GLN A 249 35.19 -11.46 -8.53
N LYS A 250 34.33 -10.66 -9.19
CA LYS A 250 34.61 -10.16 -10.54
C LYS A 250 35.81 -9.22 -10.55
N GLU A 251 35.96 -8.36 -9.55
CA GLU A 251 37.11 -7.46 -9.43
C GLU A 251 38.41 -8.24 -9.17
N GLU A 252 38.39 -9.23 -8.28
CA GLU A 252 39.52 -10.14 -8.05
C GLU A 252 39.94 -10.84 -9.34
N TYR A 253 38.97 -11.34 -10.12
CA TYR A 253 39.24 -11.92 -11.43
C TYR A 253 39.85 -10.91 -12.42
N ARG A 254 39.31 -9.68 -12.48
CA ARG A 254 39.86 -8.61 -13.33
C ARG A 254 41.31 -8.27 -12.94
N GLN A 255 41.62 -8.23 -11.64
CA GLN A 255 42.97 -8.00 -11.15
C GLN A 255 43.91 -9.15 -11.49
N ALA A 256 43.48 -10.40 -11.33
CA ALA A 256 44.26 -11.58 -11.71
C ALA A 256 44.59 -11.58 -13.21
N VAL A 257 43.63 -11.26 -14.08
CA VAL A 257 43.85 -11.12 -15.52
C VAL A 257 44.85 -10.01 -15.84
N ARG A 258 44.72 -8.83 -15.19
CA ARG A 258 45.67 -7.72 -15.36
C ARG A 258 47.08 -8.11 -14.93
N SER A 259 47.23 -8.74 -13.77
CA SER A 259 48.52 -9.23 -13.27
C SER A 259 49.15 -10.23 -14.23
N ASN A 260 48.40 -11.25 -14.67
CA ASN A 260 48.87 -12.22 -15.65
C ASN A 260 49.29 -11.56 -16.97
N SER A 261 48.52 -10.57 -17.45
CA SER A 261 48.87 -9.83 -18.66
C SER A 261 50.17 -9.04 -18.52
N GLN A 262 50.41 -8.40 -17.37
CA GLN A 262 51.64 -7.68 -17.08
C GLN A 262 52.84 -8.64 -16.97
N THR A 263 52.65 -9.79 -16.32
CA THR A 263 53.68 -10.84 -16.27
C THR A 263 54.04 -11.35 -17.66
N LEU A 264 53.05 -11.57 -18.53
CA LEU A 264 53.29 -11.99 -19.92
C LEU A 264 54.04 -10.93 -20.73
N ILE A 265 53.68 -9.65 -20.57
CA ILE A 265 54.39 -8.54 -21.23
C ILE A 265 55.85 -8.51 -20.77
N HIS A 266 56.09 -8.60 -19.47
CA HIS A 266 57.44 -8.60 -18.91
C HIS A 266 58.29 -9.80 -19.38
N GLN A 267 57.70 -11.00 -19.43
CA GLN A 267 58.36 -12.19 -19.98
C GLN A 267 58.72 -12.00 -21.46
N LYS A 268 57.83 -11.39 -22.26
CA LYS A 268 58.11 -11.09 -23.68
C LYS A 268 59.23 -10.07 -23.84
N GLU A 269 59.28 -9.05 -22.99
CA GLU A 269 60.37 -8.06 -22.98
C GLU A 269 61.71 -8.70 -22.63
N LEU A 270 61.76 -9.58 -21.64
CA LEU A 270 62.97 -10.34 -21.27
C LEU A 270 63.47 -11.22 -22.41
N ILE A 271 62.56 -11.94 -23.10
CA ILE A 271 62.93 -12.75 -24.28
C ILE A 271 63.52 -11.87 -25.39
N ASN A 272 62.90 -10.72 -25.66
CA ASN A 272 63.38 -9.77 -26.67
C ASN A 272 64.76 -9.19 -26.31
N GLN A 273 64.99 -8.85 -25.03
CA GLN A 273 66.30 -8.39 -24.57
C GLN A 273 67.37 -9.48 -24.72
N ASN A 274 67.05 -10.72 -24.36
CA ASN A 274 67.97 -11.86 -24.54
C ASN A 274 68.33 -12.07 -26.02
N HIS A 275 67.34 -12.02 -26.94
CA HIS A 275 67.59 -12.11 -28.37
C HIS A 275 68.40 -10.93 -28.93
N PHE A 276 68.19 -9.72 -28.41
CA PHE A 276 68.98 -8.56 -28.79
C PHE A 276 70.44 -8.71 -28.34
N SER A 277 70.66 -9.13 -27.09
CA SER A 277 71.99 -9.41 -26.54
C SER A 277 72.73 -10.49 -27.32
N GLU A 278 72.06 -11.57 -27.71
CA GLU A 278 72.65 -12.60 -28.58
C GLU A 278 73.05 -12.05 -29.96
N LYS A 279 72.22 -11.19 -30.56
CA LYS A 279 72.54 -10.54 -31.85
C LYS A 279 73.75 -9.63 -31.73
N ILE A 280 73.84 -8.84 -30.66
CA ILE A 280 75.00 -7.98 -30.37
C ILE A 280 76.26 -8.84 -30.19
N TYR A 281 76.18 -9.94 -29.44
CA TYR A 281 77.30 -10.84 -29.24
C TYR A 281 77.80 -11.45 -30.56
N LYS A 282 76.88 -11.94 -31.40
CA LYS A 282 77.21 -12.44 -32.75
C LYS A 282 77.83 -11.35 -33.64
N LEU A 283 77.33 -10.12 -33.57
CA LEU A 283 77.87 -8.99 -34.34
C LEU A 283 79.30 -8.66 -33.92
N ASN A 284 79.56 -8.56 -32.61
CA ASN A 284 80.90 -8.30 -32.08
C ASN A 284 81.88 -9.40 -32.47
N PHE A 285 81.47 -10.67 -32.40
CA PHE A 285 82.27 -11.80 -32.86
C PHE A 285 82.65 -11.67 -34.35
N LEU A 286 81.71 -11.28 -35.22
CA LEU A 286 81.98 -11.07 -36.65
C LEU A 286 82.90 -9.88 -36.89
N VAL A 287 82.78 -8.80 -36.11
CA VAL A 287 83.66 -7.63 -36.17
C VAL A 287 85.09 -8.02 -35.80
N ASP A 288 85.27 -8.79 -34.72
CA ASP A 288 86.58 -9.29 -34.29
C ASP A 288 87.21 -10.21 -35.36
N GLN A 289 86.42 -11.09 -35.97
CA GLN A 289 86.88 -11.91 -37.09
C GLN A 289 87.33 -11.05 -38.28
N LYS A 290 86.54 -10.03 -38.64
CA LYS A 290 86.89 -9.10 -39.71
C LYS A 290 88.20 -8.37 -39.40
N GLN A 291 88.41 -7.90 -38.18
CA GLN A 291 89.65 -7.23 -37.77
C GLN A 291 90.86 -8.18 -37.85
N LYS A 292 90.72 -9.43 -37.42
CA LYS A 292 91.76 -10.46 -37.58
C LYS A 292 92.12 -10.68 -39.04
N LEU A 293 91.12 -10.83 -39.92
CA LEU A 293 91.35 -11.00 -41.36
C LEU A 293 92.01 -9.76 -42.00
N LEU A 294 91.61 -8.55 -41.60
CA LEU A 294 92.25 -7.32 -42.06
C LEU A 294 93.71 -7.23 -41.62
N LYS A 295 94.01 -7.64 -40.38
CA LYS A 295 95.39 -7.69 -39.87
C LYS A 295 96.24 -8.70 -40.64
N GLN A 296 95.73 -9.92 -40.86
CA GLN A 296 96.41 -10.93 -41.69
C GLN A 296 96.64 -10.44 -43.12
N ARG A 297 95.66 -9.74 -43.70
CA ARG A 297 95.79 -9.11 -45.03
C ARG A 297 96.90 -8.06 -45.03
N GLN A 298 96.99 -7.22 -44.00
CA GLN A 298 98.04 -6.20 -43.89
C GLN A 298 99.42 -6.84 -43.73
N GLU A 299 99.55 -7.86 -42.88
CA GLU A 299 100.79 -8.62 -42.71
C GLU A 299 101.25 -9.28 -44.02
N LEU A 300 100.32 -9.82 -44.82
CA LEU A 300 100.61 -10.36 -46.16
C LEU A 300 101.07 -9.27 -47.15
N LEU A 301 100.43 -8.09 -47.13
CA LEU A 301 100.81 -6.94 -47.95
C LEU A 301 102.20 -6.43 -47.58
N ASP A 302 102.50 -6.35 -46.29
CA ASP A 302 103.80 -5.91 -45.78
C ASP A 302 104.89 -6.93 -46.14
N ALA A 303 104.61 -8.24 -46.02
CA ALA A 303 105.51 -9.31 -46.46
C ALA A 303 105.75 -9.27 -47.98
N LEU A 304 104.72 -9.01 -48.78
CA LEU A 304 104.85 -8.83 -50.24
C LEU A 304 105.68 -7.58 -50.57
N ASN A 305 105.47 -6.48 -49.87
CA ASN A 305 106.26 -5.25 -50.04
C ASN A 305 107.72 -5.47 -49.64
N GLN A 306 108.00 -6.17 -48.54
CA GLN A 306 109.35 -6.55 -48.14
C GLN A 306 110.02 -7.41 -49.22
N LYS A 307 109.32 -8.42 -49.75
CA LYS A 307 109.83 -9.22 -50.89
C LYS A 307 110.12 -8.35 -52.12
N ARG A 308 109.28 -7.35 -52.39
CA ARG A 308 109.48 -6.40 -53.51
C ARG A 308 110.66 -5.46 -53.29
N VAL A 309 110.90 -5.02 -52.05
CA VAL A 309 112.08 -4.22 -51.67
C VAL A 309 113.35 -5.05 -51.78
N ILE A 310 113.35 -6.29 -51.26
CA ILE A 310 114.46 -7.24 -51.41
C ILE A 310 114.75 -7.50 -52.89
N ALA A 311 113.71 -7.70 -53.72
CA ALA A 311 113.86 -7.88 -55.16
C ALA A 311 114.48 -6.66 -55.86
N ARG A 312 114.17 -5.45 -55.39
CA ARG A 312 114.79 -4.20 -55.89
C ARG A 312 116.24 -4.05 -55.43
N GLN A 313 116.54 -4.36 -54.18
CA GLN A 313 117.92 -4.38 -53.67
C GLN A 313 118.78 -5.43 -54.39
N SER A 314 118.22 -6.60 -54.74
CA SER A 314 118.90 -7.61 -55.56
C SER A 314 119.08 -7.23 -57.03
N LEU A 315 118.39 -6.19 -57.51
CA LEU A 315 118.57 -5.63 -58.86
C LEU A 315 119.68 -4.56 -58.89
N ASP A 316 119.88 -3.85 -57.78
CA ASP A 316 120.96 -2.84 -57.64
C ASP A 316 122.35 -3.49 -57.42
N ASP A 317 122.42 -4.76 -57.01
CA ASP A 317 123.68 -5.52 -56.84
C ASP A 317 124.19 -6.25 -58.11
N VAL A 318 123.54 -6.06 -59.26
CA VAL A 318 124.03 -6.60 -60.54
C VAL A 318 124.89 -5.56 -61.26
N LYS A 319 126.20 -5.62 -61.02
CA LYS A 319 127.23 -4.99 -61.87
C LYS A 319 127.08 -5.48 -63.31
N TYR A 320 126.59 -4.61 -64.21
CA TYR A 320 126.72 -4.85 -65.65
C TYR A 320 128.12 -4.41 -66.12
N PRO A 321 128.91 -5.31 -66.74
CA PRO A 321 130.20 -4.97 -67.31
C PRO A 321 130.05 -4.18 -68.61
N GLN A 322 130.95 -3.20 -68.81
CA GLN A 322 131.09 -2.46 -70.06
C GLN A 322 131.39 -3.41 -71.23
N ILE A 323 130.59 -3.32 -72.29
CA ILE A 323 130.92 -3.90 -73.60
C ILE A 323 130.81 -2.78 -74.63
N ASN A 324 131.95 -2.48 -75.24
CA ASN A 324 132.09 -1.60 -76.39
C ASN A 324 132.26 -2.51 -77.62
N SER A 325 131.35 -2.49 -78.58
CA SER A 325 131.67 -2.90 -79.96
C SER A 325 130.67 -2.38 -80.98
N ASN A 326 131.23 -1.61 -81.92
CA ASN A 326 130.65 -1.34 -83.24
C ASN A 326 130.55 -2.63 -84.05
N ASN A 327 129.35 -2.95 -84.52
CA ASN A 327 129.03 -3.45 -85.87
C ASN A 327 127.69 -4.17 -85.82
N TYR A 328 126.66 -3.60 -86.43
CA TYR A 328 125.95 -4.24 -87.54
C TYR A 328 125.13 -3.16 -88.26
N LYS A 329 125.42 -3.03 -89.56
CA LYS A 329 124.68 -2.20 -90.51
C LYS A 329 123.27 -2.75 -90.72
N ALA A 330 122.33 -1.82 -90.78
CA ALA A 330 121.19 -1.71 -91.70
C ALA A 330 120.49 -2.99 -92.19
N VAL A 331 119.19 -3.07 -91.90
CA VAL A 331 118.16 -3.36 -92.91
C VAL A 331 116.95 -2.46 -92.61
N ASN A 332 116.63 -1.58 -93.55
CA ASN A 332 115.34 -0.89 -93.65
C ASN A 332 114.27 -1.89 -94.11
N TYR A 333 113.08 -1.82 -93.51
CA TYR A 333 111.80 -1.65 -94.20
C TYR A 333 110.79 -1.00 -93.26
#